data_AF-A0A6P4ER22-F1
#
_entry.id   AF-A0A6P4ER22-F1
#
_cell.length_a   1.000
_cell.length_b   1.000
_cell.length_c   1.000
_cell.angle_alpha   90.00
_cell.angle_beta   90.00
_cell.angle_gamma   90.00
#
_symmetry.space_group_name_H-M   'P 1'
#
loop_
_entity.id
_entity.type
_entity.pdbx_description
1 polymer ?
#
loop_
_entity_poly.entity_id
_entity_poly.type
_entity_poly.pdbx_seq_one_letter_code
_entity_poly.pdbx_strand_id
1 'polypeptide(L)'
;MSPRKEKRDARYWRRQAATLPEFVPPAQHKQDLLQLQHRASILWSPQLLEEDEKNVREYLDFAASHYNIEEEQALFILRRHGFDLTMARRRLPRVETARGCRYHRWKAQDLVRLSKAFEKHGTDFVKVRELLPHFPLAEVRLYFSFMYST
;
A
#
# COMPACT_ATOMS: atom_id res chain seq x y z
N MET A 1 4.71 -32.94 -34.74
CA MET A 1 6.15 -32.62 -34.79
C MET A 1 6.43 -31.62 -33.66
N SER A 2 7.10 -32.06 -32.59
CA SER A 2 7.33 -31.23 -31.41
C SER A 2 8.48 -30.25 -31.67
N PRO A 3 8.38 -28.95 -31.32
CA PRO A 3 9.47 -28.01 -31.54
C PRO A 3 10.65 -28.45 -30.68
N ARG A 4 11.80 -28.69 -31.34
CA ARG A 4 13.07 -28.94 -30.66
C ARG A 4 13.26 -27.85 -29.60
N LYS A 5 13.32 -28.23 -28.32
CA LYS A 5 13.79 -27.34 -27.25
C LYS A 5 15.13 -26.76 -27.72
N GLU A 6 15.15 -25.48 -28.10
CA GLU A 6 16.39 -24.79 -28.45
C GLU A 6 17.36 -24.99 -27.29
N LYS A 7 18.51 -25.61 -27.57
CA LYS A 7 19.55 -25.79 -26.56
C LYS A 7 19.99 -24.40 -26.14
N ARG A 8 19.72 -24.07 -24.87
CA ARG A 8 20.10 -22.81 -24.25
C ARG A 8 21.61 -22.81 -24.02
N ASP A 9 22.35 -22.57 -25.10
CA ASP A 9 23.81 -22.58 -25.11
C ASP A 9 24.37 -21.27 -24.50
N ALA A 10 25.67 -21.22 -24.24
CA ALA A 10 26.31 -20.06 -23.60
C ALA A 10 26.05 -18.72 -24.32
N ARG A 11 25.85 -18.73 -25.64
CA ARG A 11 25.48 -17.53 -26.42
C ARG A 11 24.05 -17.06 -26.13
N TYR A 12 23.11 -17.99 -25.93
CA TYR A 12 21.74 -17.67 -25.55
C TYR A 12 21.74 -16.95 -24.19
N TRP A 13 22.46 -17.50 -23.21
CA TRP A 13 22.53 -16.89 -21.87
C TRP A 13 23.26 -15.55 -21.86
N ARG A 14 24.31 -15.35 -22.68
CA ARG A 14 24.96 -14.03 -22.80
C ARG A 14 24.02 -12.94 -23.35
N ARG A 15 23.10 -13.29 -24.26
CA ARG A 15 22.11 -12.32 -24.80
C ARG A 15 21.02 -11.98 -23.79
N GLN A 16 20.72 -12.91 -22.88
CA GLN A 16 19.72 -12.72 -21.83
C GLN A 16 20.31 -12.12 -20.55
N ALA A 17 21.64 -12.17 -20.37
CA ALA A 17 22.31 -11.61 -19.21
C ALA A 17 22.25 -10.08 -19.24
N ALA A 18 21.92 -9.49 -18.10
CA ALA A 18 22.02 -8.05 -17.91
C ALA A 18 23.50 -7.61 -17.93
N THR A 19 23.77 -6.45 -18.50
CA THR A 19 25.08 -5.82 -18.37
C THR A 19 25.24 -5.32 -16.94
N LEU A 20 26.29 -5.78 -16.26
CA LEU A 20 26.61 -5.29 -14.92
C LEU A 20 27.07 -3.83 -15.05
N PRO A 21 26.44 -2.88 -14.34
CA PRO A 21 26.92 -1.51 -14.31
C PRO A 21 28.33 -1.44 -13.72
N GLU A 22 29.13 -0.50 -14.19
CA GLU A 22 30.43 -0.23 -13.58
C GLU A 22 30.27 0.26 -12.14
N PHE A 23 31.25 -0.08 -11.30
CA PHE A 23 31.27 0.37 -9.92
C PHE A 23 31.54 1.88 -9.89
N VAL A 24 30.55 2.65 -9.43
CA VAL A 24 30.71 4.09 -9.18
C VAL A 24 31.08 4.29 -7.71
N PRO A 25 32.16 5.02 -7.37
CA PRO A 25 32.51 5.32 -5.98
C PRO A 25 31.47 6.24 -5.30
N PRO A 26 31.25 6.14 -3.98
CA PRO A 26 30.22 6.90 -3.26
C PRO A 26 30.31 8.43 -3.42
N ALA A 27 31.52 8.97 -3.64
CA ALA A 27 31.72 10.40 -3.84
C ALA A 27 31.02 10.95 -5.09
N GLN A 28 30.83 10.11 -6.11
CA GLN A 28 30.19 10.46 -7.39
C GLN A 28 28.68 10.20 -7.39
N HIS A 29 28.14 9.51 -6.37
CA HIS A 29 26.71 9.18 -6.27
C HIS A 29 25.82 10.39 -5.91
N LYS A 30 26.40 11.55 -5.58
CA LYS A 30 25.63 12.70 -5.06
C LYS A 30 24.49 13.13 -5.97
N GLN A 31 24.71 13.13 -7.30
CA GLN A 31 23.67 13.49 -8.26
C GLN A 31 22.57 12.42 -8.36
N ASP A 32 22.94 11.15 -8.33
CA ASP A 32 21.98 10.02 -8.38
C ASP A 32 21.15 9.94 -7.09
N LEU A 33 21.78 10.18 -5.93
CA LEU A 33 21.11 10.24 -4.62
C LEU A 33 20.05 11.35 -4.57
N LEU A 34 20.31 12.50 -5.18
CA LEU A 34 19.32 13.58 -5.30
C LEU A 34 18.13 13.16 -6.18
N GLN A 35 18.37 12.42 -7.27
CA GLN A 35 17.28 11.90 -8.11
C GLN A 35 16.45 10.82 -7.40
N LEU A 36 17.07 10.03 -6.51
CA LEU A 36 16.38 8.98 -5.75
C LEU A 36 15.38 9.56 -4.74
N GLN A 37 15.61 10.77 -4.20
CA GLN A 37 14.65 11.43 -3.29
C GLN A 37 13.28 11.68 -3.95
N HIS A 38 13.23 11.88 -5.27
CA HIS A 38 11.97 12.01 -6.00
C HIS A 38 11.27 10.67 -6.24
N ARG A 39 12.01 9.55 -6.21
CA ARG A 39 11.49 8.21 -6.50
C ARG A 39 11.06 7.45 -5.25
N ALA A 40 11.60 7.80 -4.09
CA ALA A 40 11.30 7.14 -2.83
C ALA A 40 11.07 8.17 -1.72
N SER A 41 9.91 8.07 -1.06
CA SER A 41 9.63 8.79 0.17
C SER A 41 9.81 7.88 1.37
N ILE A 42 10.54 8.33 2.39
CA ILE A 42 10.67 7.60 3.66
C ILE A 42 9.30 7.50 4.32
N LEU A 43 8.73 6.30 4.39
CA LEU A 43 7.43 6.06 5.03
C LEU A 43 7.55 5.90 6.54
N TRP A 44 8.59 5.21 7.00
CA TRP A 44 8.86 4.97 8.42
C TRP A 44 10.37 4.93 8.65
N SER A 45 10.82 5.33 9.84
CA SER A 45 12.22 5.27 10.26
C SER A 45 12.26 4.78 11.71
N PRO A 46 13.12 3.79 12.04
CA PRO A 46 13.33 3.37 13.41
C PRO A 46 14.16 4.44 14.13
N GLN A 47 13.48 5.45 14.67
CA GLN A 47 14.08 6.45 15.57
C GLN A 47 13.60 6.27 17.01
N LEU A 48 12.77 5.26 17.26
CA LEU A 48 12.10 5.01 18.52
C LEU A 48 13.04 4.23 19.45
N LEU A 49 13.27 4.77 20.65
CA LEU A 49 13.92 4.06 21.75
C LEU A 49 12.96 2.97 22.28
N GLU A 50 13.44 1.97 23.02
CA GLU A 50 12.57 0.91 23.55
C GLU A 50 11.41 1.47 24.41
N GLU A 51 11.64 2.58 25.11
CA GLU A 51 10.62 3.31 25.89
C GLU A 51 9.47 3.84 25.02
N ASP A 52 9.70 4.06 23.71
CA ASP A 52 8.72 4.59 22.79
C ASP A 52 7.75 3.51 22.27
N GLU A 53 8.11 2.22 22.30
CA GLU A 53 7.25 1.15 21.77
C GLU A 53 5.91 1.07 22.53
N LYS A 54 5.97 1.13 23.86
CA LYS A 54 4.76 1.15 24.70
C LYS A 54 3.91 2.38 24.41
N ASN A 55 4.54 3.55 24.29
CA ASN A 55 3.82 4.80 24.05
C ASN A 55 3.18 4.87 22.65
N VAL A 56 3.83 4.26 21.65
CA VAL A 56 3.25 4.08 20.31
C VAL A 56 2.04 3.16 20.36
N ARG A 57 2.12 2.01 21.04
CA ARG A 57 0.96 1.11 21.21
C ARG A 57 -0.23 1.82 21.86
N GLU A 58 0.01 2.53 22.96
CA GLU A 58 -1.05 3.32 23.62
C GLU A 58 -1.62 4.43 22.72
N TYR A 59 -0.82 4.98 21.81
CA TYR A 59 -1.30 5.93 20.81
C TYR A 59 -2.19 5.26 19.75
N LEU A 60 -1.79 4.08 19.26
CA LEU A 60 -2.56 3.30 18.29
C LEU A 60 -3.91 2.86 18.88
N ASP A 61 -3.90 2.34 20.11
CA ASP A 61 -5.12 1.94 20.82
C ASP A 61 -6.06 3.12 21.04
N PHE A 62 -5.51 4.29 21.39
CA PHE A 62 -6.28 5.53 21.54
C PHE A 62 -6.92 5.97 20.21
N ALA A 63 -6.16 5.93 19.11
CA ALA A 63 -6.63 6.30 17.78
C ALA A 63 -7.74 5.37 17.27
N ALA A 64 -7.58 4.06 17.48
CA ALA A 64 -8.59 3.05 17.13
C ALA A 64 -9.86 3.24 17.96
N SER A 65 -9.74 3.35 19.28
CA SER A 65 -10.89 3.37 20.19
C SER A 65 -11.72 4.66 20.10
N HIS A 66 -11.07 5.83 19.94
CA HIS A 66 -11.76 7.12 20.03
C HIS A 66 -12.15 7.70 18.67
N TYR A 67 -11.41 7.38 17.61
CA TYR A 67 -11.59 7.99 16.29
C TYR A 67 -11.83 6.95 15.18
N ASN A 68 -11.80 5.65 15.51
CA ASN A 68 -11.91 4.56 14.54
C ASN A 68 -10.91 4.73 13.37
N ILE A 69 -9.70 5.17 13.72
CA ILE A 69 -8.57 5.35 12.80
C ILE A 69 -7.77 4.05 12.80
N GLU A 70 -7.54 3.51 11.60
CA GLU A 70 -6.74 2.29 11.40
C GLU A 70 -5.28 2.52 11.78
N GLU A 71 -4.59 1.44 12.17
CA GLU A 71 -3.19 1.48 12.60
C GLU A 71 -2.28 2.17 11.56
N GLU A 72 -2.40 1.81 10.28
CA GLU A 72 -1.62 2.40 9.20
C GLU A 72 -1.81 3.92 9.09
N GLN A 73 -3.04 4.40 9.27
CA GLN A 73 -3.36 5.82 9.23
C GLN A 73 -2.78 6.54 10.46
N ALA A 74 -2.90 5.93 11.64
CA ALA A 74 -2.34 6.48 12.87
C ALA A 74 -0.80 6.60 12.79
N LEU A 75 -0.13 5.58 12.25
CA LEU A 75 1.33 5.59 12.02
C LEU A 75 1.73 6.65 10.99
N PHE A 76 0.95 6.82 9.92
CA PHE A 76 1.20 7.88 8.94
C PHE A 76 1.08 9.28 9.56
N ILE A 77 0.07 9.51 10.40
CA ILE A 77 -0.10 10.77 11.15
C ILE A 77 1.11 11.00 12.07
N LEU A 78 1.56 9.97 12.79
CA LEU A 78 2.71 10.05 13.67
C LEU A 78 3.99 10.43 12.92
N ARG A 79 4.27 9.76 11.79
CA ARG A 79 5.43 10.08 10.94
C ARG A 79 5.36 11.49 10.36
N ARG A 80 4.18 11.97 9.96
CA ARG A 80 3.99 13.34 9.46
C ARG A 80 4.38 14.40 10.50
N HIS A 81 4.26 14.06 11.78
CA HIS A 81 4.62 14.93 12.90
C HIS A 81 6.00 14.60 13.50
N GLY A 82 6.88 13.94 12.74
CA GLY A 82 8.26 13.68 13.17
C GLY A 82 8.36 12.76 14.38
N PHE A 83 7.43 11.81 14.51
CA PHE A 83 7.35 10.85 15.62
C PHE A 83 7.04 11.47 17.00
N ASP A 84 6.60 12.73 17.05
CA ASP A 84 6.09 13.35 18.29
C ASP A 84 4.67 12.84 18.60
N LEU A 85 4.58 11.93 19.57
CA LEU A 85 3.34 11.33 20.03
C LEU A 85 2.35 12.35 20.59
N THR A 86 2.83 13.40 21.25
CA THR A 86 1.95 14.42 21.85
C THR A 86 1.31 15.28 20.77
N MET A 87 2.11 15.69 19.77
CA MET A 87 1.61 16.44 18.62
C MET A 87 0.67 15.58 17.78
N ALA A 88 1.01 14.32 17.53
CA ALA A 88 0.18 13.38 16.78
C ALA A 88 -1.19 13.16 17.46
N ARG A 89 -1.22 12.91 18.77
CA ARG A 89 -2.47 12.76 19.56
C ARG A 89 -3.40 13.96 19.42
N ARG A 90 -2.87 15.19 19.48
CA ARG A 90 -3.64 16.43 19.32
C ARG A 90 -4.20 16.62 17.91
N ARG A 91 -3.61 15.95 16.92
CA ARG A 91 -4.00 16.07 15.51
C ARG A 91 -5.04 15.05 15.10
N LEU A 92 -5.12 13.89 15.75
CA LEU A 92 -6.16 12.86 15.53
C LEU A 92 -7.59 13.43 15.40
N PRO A 93 -8.07 14.36 16.26
CA PRO A 93 -9.43 14.89 16.16
C PRO A 93 -9.66 15.78 14.93
N ARG A 94 -8.59 16.38 14.39
CA ARG A 94 -8.63 17.31 13.27
C ARG A 94 -8.38 16.61 11.94
N VAL A 95 -7.90 15.37 11.95
CA VAL A 95 -7.77 14.61 10.73
C VAL A 95 -9.17 14.15 10.36
N GLU A 96 -9.73 14.77 9.32
CA GLU A 96 -10.78 14.13 8.53
C GLU A 96 -10.12 12.97 7.79
N THR A 97 -9.71 11.93 8.53
CA THR A 97 -9.39 10.66 7.91
C THR A 97 -10.65 10.26 7.19
N ALA A 98 -10.47 9.71 6.01
CA ALA A 98 -11.57 9.11 5.29
C ALA A 98 -12.02 7.91 6.18
N ARG A 99 -13.01 8.17 7.04
CA ARG A 99 -13.25 7.47 8.31
C ARG A 99 -13.49 5.98 8.11
N GLY A 100 -12.89 5.17 9.00
CA GLY A 100 -13.07 3.72 9.11
C GLY A 100 -12.52 2.94 7.91
N CYS A 101 -12.26 1.64 8.13
CA CYS A 101 -12.04 0.60 7.11
C CYS A 101 -12.35 1.07 5.68
N ARG A 102 -11.43 0.87 4.73
CA ARG A 102 -11.50 1.44 3.36
C ARG A 102 -12.88 1.38 2.69
N TYR A 103 -13.69 0.37 3.04
CA TYR A 103 -15.05 0.11 2.57
C TYR A 103 -16.21 0.72 3.41
N HIS A 104 -16.00 1.17 4.65
CA HIS A 104 -17.04 1.87 5.46
C HIS A 104 -17.41 3.23 4.89
N ARG A 105 -16.55 3.77 4.03
CA ARG A 105 -16.82 4.96 3.23
C ARG A 105 -17.78 4.69 2.08
N TRP A 106 -18.01 3.43 1.73
CA TRP A 106 -18.89 3.05 0.64
C TRP A 106 -20.32 3.02 1.13
N LYS A 107 -21.25 3.51 0.30
CA LYS A 107 -22.66 3.52 0.65
C LYS A 107 -23.16 2.07 0.78
N ALA A 108 -24.00 1.79 1.76
CA ALA A 108 -24.58 0.45 1.95
C ALA A 108 -25.28 -0.07 0.68
N GLN A 109 -25.96 0.81 -0.07
CA GLN A 109 -26.59 0.47 -1.35
C GLN A 109 -25.59 0.00 -2.41
N ASP A 110 -24.40 0.60 -2.43
CA ASP A 110 -23.34 0.25 -3.39
C ASP A 110 -22.70 -1.11 -3.04
N LEU A 111 -22.56 -1.43 -1.75
CA LEU A 111 -22.10 -2.74 -1.30
C LEU A 111 -23.08 -3.86 -1.70
N VAL A 112 -24.39 -3.61 -1.59
CA VAL A 112 -25.41 -4.57 -2.07
C VAL A 112 -25.33 -4.77 -3.58
N ARG A 113 -25.11 -3.70 -4.35
CA ARG A 113 -24.91 -3.79 -5.81
C ARG A 113 -23.64 -4.56 -6.16
N LEU A 114 -22.54 -4.35 -5.43
CA LEU A 114 -21.30 -5.10 -5.60
C LEU A 114 -21.50 -6.59 -5.34
N SER A 115 -22.17 -6.96 -4.23
CA SER A 115 -22.46 -8.35 -3.90
C SER A 115 -23.24 -9.06 -5.03
N LYS A 116 -24.30 -8.42 -5.53
CA LYS A 116 -25.07 -8.92 -6.68
C LYS A 116 -24.24 -9.01 -7.97
N ALA A 117 -23.36 -8.03 -8.19
CA ALA A 117 -22.48 -8.03 -9.36
C ALA A 117 -21.46 -9.18 -9.30
N PHE A 118 -20.90 -9.49 -8.12
CA PHE A 118 -20.01 -10.64 -7.93
C PHE A 118 -20.72 -11.98 -8.07
N GLU A 119 -21.95 -12.11 -7.56
CA GLU A 119 -22.75 -13.32 -7.75
C GLU A 119 -23.02 -13.58 -9.24
N LYS A 120 -23.27 -12.52 -10.02
CA LYS A 120 -23.57 -12.61 -11.45
C LYS A 120 -22.33 -12.79 -12.34
N HIS A 121 -21.23 -12.10 -12.05
CA HIS A 121 -20.06 -11.99 -12.93
C HIS A 121 -18.78 -12.64 -12.37
N GLY A 122 -18.79 -13.08 -11.11
CA GLY A 122 -17.65 -13.73 -10.46
C GLY A 122 -16.40 -12.85 -10.46
N THR A 123 -15.31 -13.38 -11.02
CA THR A 123 -13.98 -12.75 -11.09
C THR A 123 -13.78 -11.85 -12.32
N ASP A 124 -14.80 -11.66 -13.15
CA ASP A 124 -14.74 -10.70 -14.27
C ASP A 124 -14.93 -9.26 -13.76
N PHE A 125 -13.86 -8.71 -13.20
CA PHE A 125 -13.87 -7.39 -12.56
C PHE A 125 -14.15 -6.24 -13.53
N VAL A 126 -13.93 -6.43 -14.84
CA VAL A 126 -14.23 -5.42 -15.85
C VAL A 126 -15.75 -5.26 -15.95
N LYS A 127 -16.50 -6.36 -16.05
CA LYS A 127 -17.97 -6.36 -16.06
C LYS A 127 -18.56 -5.88 -14.73
N VAL A 128 -17.95 -6.23 -13.61
CA VAL A 128 -18.37 -5.72 -12.29
C VAL A 128 -18.22 -4.20 -12.23
N ARG A 129 -17.11 -3.65 -12.76
CA ARG A 129 -16.88 -2.20 -12.81
C ARG A 129 -17.85 -1.47 -13.74
N GLU A 130 -18.29 -2.08 -14.83
CA GLU A 130 -19.29 -1.47 -15.73
C GLU A 130 -20.60 -1.16 -14.99
N LEU A 131 -20.99 -1.98 -14.01
CA LEU A 131 -22.18 -1.75 -13.18
C LEU A 131 -21.98 -0.65 -12.13
N LEU A 132 -20.73 -0.41 -11.72
CA LEU A 132 -20.37 0.54 -10.67
C LEU A 132 -19.07 1.29 -11.05
N PRO A 133 -19.16 2.22 -12.03
CA PRO A 133 -17.99 2.85 -12.62
C PRO A 133 -17.28 3.82 -11.67
N HIS A 134 -17.95 4.24 -10.60
CA HIS A 134 -17.42 5.13 -9.58
C HIS A 134 -16.41 4.45 -8.65
N PHE A 135 -16.36 3.10 -8.62
CA PHE A 135 -15.31 2.40 -7.89
C PHE A 135 -14.10 2.13 -8.77
N PRO A 136 -12.88 2.40 -8.28
CA PRO A 136 -11.67 2.02 -8.99
C PRO A 136 -11.53 0.49 -9.00
N LEU A 137 -11.13 -0.07 -10.15
CA LEU A 137 -11.00 -1.52 -10.35
C LEU A 137 -10.12 -2.20 -9.29
N ALA A 138 -9.07 -1.51 -8.85
CA ALA A 138 -8.18 -2.00 -7.81
C ALA A 138 -8.90 -2.22 -6.47
N GLU A 139 -9.84 -1.34 -6.10
CA GLU A 139 -10.61 -1.50 -4.86
C GLU A 139 -11.65 -2.60 -4.97
N VAL A 140 -12.29 -2.75 -6.13
CA VAL A 140 -13.24 -3.84 -6.38
C VAL A 140 -12.55 -5.21 -6.22
N ARG A 141 -11.31 -5.34 -6.74
CA ARG A 141 -10.50 -6.56 -6.59
C ARG A 141 -10.13 -6.85 -5.14
N LEU A 142 -9.70 -5.83 -4.41
CA LEU A 142 -9.36 -5.95 -2.99
C LEU A 142 -10.58 -6.29 -2.12
N TYR A 143 -11.75 -5.74 -2.45
CA TYR A 143 -12.99 -6.05 -1.76
C TYR A 143 -13.43 -7.50 -2.03
N PHE A 144 -13.32 -7.96 -3.28
CA PHE A 144 -13.58 -9.37 -3.61
C PHE A 144 -12.63 -10.30 -2.85
N SER A 145 -11.31 -10.02 -2.83
CA SER A 145 -10.39 -10.84 -2.03
C SER A 145 -10.73 -10.80 -0.54
N PHE A 146 -11.11 -9.64 0.00
CA PHE A 146 -11.51 -9.52 1.41
C PHE A 146 -12.76 -10.35 1.74
N MET A 147 -13.77 -10.34 0.85
CA MET A 147 -15.03 -11.07 1.07
C MET A 147 -14.89 -12.60 0.92
N TYR A 148 -13.98 -13.06 0.05
CA TYR A 148 -13.89 -14.47 -0.35
C TYR A 148 -12.55 -15.14 0.01
N SER A 149 -11.64 -14.46 0.71
CA SER A 149 -10.47 -15.11 1.32
C SER A 149 -10.86 -15.70 2.66
N THR A 150 -11.25 -16.98 2.65
CA THR A 150 -11.20 -17.88 3.82
C THR A 150 -9.81 -18.46 4.00
#